data_AF-A0A1I4DI21-F1
#
_entry.id   AF-A0A1I4DI21-F1
#
_cell.length_a   1.000
_cell.length_b   1.000
_cell.length_c   1.000
_cell.angle_alpha   90.00
_cell.angle_beta   90.00
_cell.angle_gamma   90.00
#
_symmetry.space_group_name_H-M   'P 1'
#
loop_
_entity.id
_entity.type
_entity.pdbx_description
1 polymer ?
#
loop_
_entity_poly.entity_id
_entity_poly.type
_entity_poly.pdbx_seq_one_letter_code
_entity_poly.pdbx_strand_id
1 'polypeptide(L)'
;MRHLAPAFLESTLRRGATLEQFMGGSVGPLGERSVRWIELCPTKAGIEVREYHAADVGGSLSETSLDLYALCDLHDLYEAQPEPTMVADEPAQALAYAHSVLRAQPLRWVNQGVSQDELLDFLRAGRPALWPPEAAQQ
;
A
#
# COMPACT_ATOMS: atom_id res chain seq x y z
N MET A 1 17.72 -3.33 4.13
CA MET A 1 16.70 -4.19 3.49
C MET A 1 15.36 -3.68 3.98
N ARG A 2 14.53 -3.08 3.11
CA ARG A 2 13.27 -2.44 3.53
C ARG A 2 12.10 -3.42 3.65
N HIS A 3 12.10 -4.45 2.81
CA HIS A 3 11.06 -5.48 2.78
C HIS A 3 11.29 -6.54 3.85
N LEU A 4 10.20 -6.97 4.47
CA LEU A 4 10.20 -8.05 5.45
C LEU A 4 10.26 -9.41 4.75
N ALA A 5 11.02 -10.34 5.32
CA ALA A 5 10.99 -11.71 4.84
C ALA A 5 9.61 -12.34 5.11
N PRO A 6 9.07 -13.17 4.20
CA PRO A 6 7.74 -13.77 4.35
C PRO A 6 7.51 -14.48 5.69
N ALA A 7 8.55 -15.12 6.22
CA ALA A 7 8.51 -15.83 7.50
C ALA A 7 8.16 -14.92 8.69
N PHE A 8 8.35 -13.60 8.58
CA PHE A 8 8.07 -12.67 9.67
C PHE A 8 6.68 -12.02 9.60
N LEU A 9 5.99 -12.06 8.45
CA LEU A 9 4.77 -11.29 8.22
C LEU A 9 3.67 -11.59 9.24
N GLU A 10 3.32 -12.87 9.40
CA GLU A 10 2.29 -13.25 10.36
C GLU A 10 2.70 -12.92 11.80
N SER A 11 3.98 -13.10 12.15
CA SER A 11 4.48 -12.80 13.49
C SER A 11 4.40 -11.29 13.80
N THR A 12 4.61 -10.44 12.79
CA THR A 12 4.49 -8.98 12.90
C THR A 12 3.05 -8.59 13.20
N LEU A 13 2.09 -9.15 12.45
CA LEU A 13 0.67 -8.93 12.67
C LEU A 13 0.21 -9.43 14.05
N ARG A 14 0.64 -10.62 14.48
CA ARG A 14 0.32 -11.16 15.82
C ARG A 14 0.86 -10.29 16.96
N ARG A 15 1.94 -9.54 16.74
CA ARG A 15 2.48 -8.57 17.71
C ARG A 15 1.74 -7.23 17.71
N GLY A 16 0.72 -7.06 16.88
CA GLY A 16 -0.07 -5.83 16.78
C GLY A 16 0.54 -4.77 15.87
N ALA A 17 1.56 -5.10 15.09
CA ALA A 17 2.20 -4.15 14.18
C ALA A 17 1.57 -4.21 12.78
N THR A 18 1.32 -3.04 12.19
CA THR A 18 0.78 -2.88 10.84
C THR A 18 1.82 -3.21 9.78
N LEU A 19 1.37 -3.93 8.74
CA LEU A 19 2.13 -4.14 7.51
C LEU A 19 1.57 -3.25 6.41
N GLU A 20 2.44 -2.77 5.55
CA GLU A 20 2.06 -1.95 4.40
C GLU A 20 2.68 -2.47 3.10
N GLN A 21 2.04 -2.14 1.99
CA GLN A 21 2.63 -2.34 0.67
C GLN A 21 2.21 -1.25 -0.31
N PHE A 22 3.18 -0.52 -0.86
CA PHE A 22 2.93 0.39 -1.96
C PHE A 22 2.79 -0.38 -3.28
N MET A 23 1.64 -0.18 -3.92
CA MET A 23 1.23 -0.93 -5.11
C MET A 23 1.50 -0.17 -6.42
N GLY A 24 1.91 1.10 -6.34
CA GLY A 24 2.20 1.93 -7.50
C GLY A 24 1.02 2.73 -8.02
N GLY A 25 1.14 3.13 -9.28
CA GLY A 25 0.10 3.84 -10.01
C GLY A 25 -1.16 3.00 -10.23
N SER A 26 -2.29 3.67 -10.24
CA SER A 26 -3.62 3.15 -10.53
C SER A 26 -4.42 4.19 -11.34
N VAL A 27 -5.61 3.80 -11.76
CA VAL A 27 -6.60 4.71 -12.34
C VAL A 27 -7.75 4.82 -11.35
N GLY A 28 -8.13 6.05 -11.03
CA GLY A 28 -9.24 6.36 -10.14
C GLY A 28 -10.61 6.22 -10.79
N PRO A 29 -11.70 6.39 -10.02
CA PRO A 29 -13.06 6.18 -10.48
C PRO A 29 -13.49 7.18 -11.57
N LEU A 30 -12.87 8.37 -11.64
CA LEU A 30 -13.15 9.37 -12.67
C LEU A 30 -12.16 9.31 -13.84
N GLY A 31 -11.32 8.27 -13.90
CA GLY A 31 -10.29 8.10 -14.93
C GLY A 31 -9.02 8.91 -14.66
N GLU A 32 -8.92 9.56 -13.51
CA GLU A 32 -7.73 10.29 -13.10
C GLU A 32 -6.59 9.33 -12.71
N ARG A 33 -5.35 9.80 -12.84
CA ARG A 33 -4.21 9.05 -12.34
C ARG A 33 -4.24 9.06 -10.82
N SER A 34 -4.04 7.90 -10.21
CA SER A 34 -3.92 7.75 -8.77
C SER A 34 -2.73 6.87 -8.41
N VAL A 35 -2.40 6.82 -7.13
CA VAL A 35 -1.56 5.77 -6.54
C VAL A 35 -2.40 4.97 -5.56
N ARG A 36 -2.01 3.73 -5.29
CA ARG A 36 -2.68 2.88 -4.30
C ARG A 36 -1.68 2.17 -3.39
N TRP A 37 -2.09 1.91 -2.16
CA TRP A 37 -1.34 1.11 -1.19
C TRP A 37 -2.29 0.31 -0.31
N ILE A 38 -1.76 -0.73 0.33
CA ILE A 38 -2.53 -1.66 1.17
C ILE A 38 -1.95 -1.63 2.57
N GLU A 39 -2.82 -1.64 3.57
CA GLU A 39 -2.46 -1.82 4.97
C GLU A 39 -3.14 -3.05 5.55
N LEU A 40 -2.39 -3.82 6.34
CA LEU A 40 -2.90 -4.89 7.19
C LEU A 40 -2.75 -4.45 8.65
N CYS A 41 -3.86 -4.09 9.28
CA CYS A 41 -3.90 -3.45 10.58
C CYS A 41 -4.51 -4.39 11.64
N PRO A 42 -3.72 -4.89 12.60
CA PRO A 42 -4.27 -5.63 13.73
C PRO A 42 -5.13 -4.73 14.62
N THR A 43 -6.36 -5.16 14.91
CA THR A 43 -7.30 -4.48 15.81
C THR A 43 -7.91 -5.45 16.82
N LYS A 44 -8.85 -4.98 17.64
CA LYS A 44 -9.59 -5.86 18.56
C LYS A 44 -10.55 -6.81 17.84
N ALA A 45 -10.95 -6.48 16.62
CA ALA A 45 -11.92 -7.23 15.83
C ALA A 45 -11.25 -8.26 14.89
N GLY A 46 -9.92 -8.32 14.85
CA GLY A 46 -9.16 -9.15 13.93
C GLY A 46 -8.08 -8.32 13.23
N ILE A 47 -7.85 -8.60 11.96
CA ILE A 47 -6.90 -7.89 11.10
C ILE A 47 -7.67 -7.25 9.97
N GLU A 48 -7.72 -5.94 9.99
CA GLU A 48 -8.37 -5.13 8.97
C GLU A 48 -7.46 -5.01 7.75
N VAL A 49 -8.00 -5.33 6.57
CA VAL A 49 -7.34 -5.11 5.28
C VAL A 49 -7.92 -3.87 4.66
N ARG A 50 -7.12 -2.82 4.56
CA ARG A 50 -7.51 -1.55 3.95
C ARG A 50 -6.75 -1.33 2.66
N GLU A 51 -7.48 -0.87 1.63
CA GLU A 51 -6.89 -0.38 0.39
C GLU A 51 -7.11 1.12 0.35
N TYR A 52 -6.03 1.84 0.12
CA TYR A 52 -6.00 3.29 0.07
C TYR A 52 -5.67 3.76 -1.34
N HIS A 53 -6.18 4.93 -1.67
CA HIS A 53 -5.95 5.58 -2.94
C HIS A 53 -5.69 7.08 -2.71
N ALA A 54 -4.82 7.65 -3.54
CA ALA A 54 -4.62 9.09 -3.58
C ALA A 54 -4.45 9.57 -5.01
N ALA A 55 -4.96 10.76 -5.32
CA ALA A 55 -4.88 11.33 -6.65
C ALA A 55 -3.46 11.84 -6.98
N ASP A 56 -2.98 11.51 -8.18
CA ASP A 56 -1.73 12.01 -8.78
C ASP A 56 -2.07 12.92 -9.99
N VAL A 57 -2.84 13.97 -9.71
CA VAL A 57 -3.34 14.92 -10.71
C VAL A 57 -2.42 16.14 -10.74
N GLY A 58 -1.94 16.50 -11.93
CA GLY A 58 -1.15 17.73 -12.12
C GLY A 58 0.18 17.74 -11.38
N GLY A 59 0.72 16.59 -10.97
CA GLY A 59 1.94 16.51 -10.16
C GLY A 59 1.73 16.83 -8.68
N SER A 60 0.51 16.66 -8.17
CA SER A 60 0.20 16.80 -6.74
C SER A 60 1.07 15.92 -5.85
N LEU A 61 1.49 14.75 -6.35
CA LEU A 61 2.49 13.92 -5.70
C LEU A 61 3.88 14.37 -6.15
N SER A 62 4.72 14.69 -5.17
CA SER A 62 6.07 15.22 -5.36
C SER A 62 7.03 14.59 -4.35
N GLU A 63 8.34 14.73 -4.58
CA GLU A 63 9.34 14.25 -3.61
C GLU A 63 9.25 14.97 -2.24
N THR A 64 8.52 16.09 -2.16
CA THR A 64 8.26 16.83 -0.91
C THR A 64 6.91 16.48 -0.26
N SER A 65 6.08 15.67 -0.91
CA SER A 65 4.77 15.22 -0.42
C SER A 65 4.69 13.69 -0.44
N LEU A 66 5.43 13.06 0.48
CA LEU A 66 5.53 11.60 0.58
C LEU A 66 4.67 10.99 1.69
N ASP A 67 4.08 11.81 2.55
CA ASP A 67 3.25 11.36 3.66
C ASP A 67 1.94 10.75 3.15
N LEU A 68 1.93 9.43 2.94
CA LEU A 68 0.81 8.66 2.43
C LEU A 68 -0.50 8.94 3.19
N TYR A 69 -0.43 9.15 4.50
CA TYR A 69 -1.61 9.38 5.33
C TYR A 69 -2.22 10.77 5.11
N ALA A 70 -1.43 11.74 4.65
CA ALA A 70 -1.90 13.07 4.30
C ALA A 70 -2.34 13.17 2.83
N LEU A 71 -2.01 12.19 1.97
CA LEU A 71 -2.29 12.28 0.53
C LEU A 71 -3.77 12.11 0.19
N CYS A 72 -4.53 11.34 0.98
CA CYS A 72 -5.96 11.14 0.73
C CYS A 72 -6.74 12.46 0.78
N ASP A 73 -6.32 13.38 1.64
CA ASP A 73 -7.00 14.67 1.86
C ASP A 73 -6.71 15.73 0.78
N LEU A 74 -5.75 15.50 -0.13
CA LEU A 74 -5.27 16.55 -1.05
C LEU A 74 -6.27 16.98 -2.12
N HIS A 75 -7.25 16.13 -2.45
CA HIS A 75 -8.20 16.39 -3.55
C HIS A 75 -9.65 16.07 -3.20
N ASP A 76 -9.96 15.67 -1.96
CA ASP A 76 -11.29 15.19 -1.52
C ASP A 76 -11.86 14.07 -2.42
N LEU A 77 -11.01 13.38 -3.18
CA LEU A 77 -11.40 12.29 -4.10
C LEU A 77 -11.44 10.93 -3.43
N TYR A 78 -10.74 10.79 -2.30
CA TYR A 78 -10.59 9.53 -1.59
C TYR A 78 -10.74 9.75 -0.09
N GLU A 79 -11.23 8.73 0.61
CA GLU A 79 -11.37 8.77 2.06
C GLU A 79 -10.00 8.61 2.73
N ALA A 80 -9.70 9.46 3.72
CA ALA A 80 -8.49 9.35 4.52
C ALA A 80 -8.43 8.07 5.37
N GLN A 81 -9.59 7.52 5.71
CA GLN A 81 -9.73 6.29 6.48
C GLN A 81 -10.82 5.43 5.83
N PRO A 82 -10.50 4.71 4.74
CA PRO A 82 -11.46 3.85 4.09
C PRO A 82 -11.90 2.73 5.03
N GLU A 83 -13.16 2.33 4.90
CA GLU A 83 -13.68 1.11 5.53
C GLU A 83 -12.83 -0.10 5.10
N PRO A 84 -12.61 -1.08 6.00
CA PRO A 84 -11.84 -2.26 5.66
C PRO A 84 -12.54 -3.05 4.54
N THR A 85 -11.79 -3.36 3.49
CA THR A 85 -12.22 -4.24 2.40
C THR A 85 -12.49 -5.67 2.89
N MET A 86 -11.84 -6.06 3.99
CA MET A 86 -12.02 -7.32 4.71
C MET A 86 -11.56 -7.15 6.17
N VAL A 87 -12.19 -7.90 7.08
CA VAL A 87 -11.66 -8.17 8.41
C VAL A 87 -11.40 -9.68 8.52
N ALA A 88 -10.17 -10.06 8.83
CA ALA A 88 -9.74 -11.45 8.94
C ALA A 88 -9.47 -11.82 10.40
N ASP A 89 -9.81 -13.04 10.80
CA ASP A 89 -9.54 -13.51 12.17
C ASP A 89 -8.06 -13.83 12.37
N GLU A 90 -7.37 -14.24 11.30
CA GLU A 90 -5.99 -14.72 11.34
C GLU A 90 -5.06 -14.01 10.34
N PRO A 91 -3.77 -13.79 10.67
CA PRO A 91 -2.80 -13.16 9.77
C PRO A 91 -2.69 -13.83 8.40
N ALA A 92 -2.71 -15.16 8.36
CA ALA A 92 -2.61 -15.92 7.12
C ALA A 92 -3.78 -15.63 6.18
N GLN A 93 -4.99 -15.43 6.71
CA GLN A 93 -6.18 -15.10 5.92
C GLN A 93 -6.08 -13.68 5.35
N ALA A 94 -5.65 -12.69 6.16
CA ALA A 94 -5.43 -11.32 5.70
C ALA A 94 -4.40 -11.26 4.57
N LEU A 95 -3.26 -11.94 4.73
CA LEU A 95 -2.21 -12.03 3.73
C LEU A 95 -2.70 -12.72 2.44
N ALA A 96 -3.43 -13.84 2.57
CA ALA A 96 -3.98 -14.56 1.44
C ALA A 96 -4.99 -13.72 0.64
N TYR A 97 -5.86 -12.97 1.33
CA TYR A 97 -6.78 -12.05 0.68
C TYR A 97 -6.04 -10.93 -0.05
N ALA A 98 -5.07 -10.29 0.61
CA ALA A 98 -4.28 -9.23 -0.01
C ALA A 98 -3.56 -9.71 -1.28
N HIS A 99 -3.00 -10.94 -1.27
CA HIS A 99 -2.34 -11.51 -2.45
C HIS A 99 -3.31 -11.90 -3.57
N SER A 100 -4.40 -12.60 -3.23
CA SER A 100 -5.30 -13.17 -4.22
C SER A 100 -6.26 -12.14 -4.81
N VAL A 101 -6.77 -11.22 -3.99
CA VAL A 101 -7.80 -10.25 -4.35
C VAL A 101 -7.16 -8.90 -4.72
N LEU A 102 -6.33 -8.34 -3.84
CA LEU A 102 -5.74 -7.00 -4.03
C LEU A 102 -4.43 -7.01 -4.84
N ARG A 103 -3.94 -8.21 -5.21
CA ARG A 103 -2.72 -8.45 -5.98
C ARG A 103 -1.44 -7.97 -5.27
N ALA A 104 -1.45 -7.89 -3.94
CA ALA A 104 -0.25 -7.64 -3.15
C ALA A 104 0.82 -8.70 -3.44
N GLN A 105 2.09 -8.30 -3.42
CA GLN A 105 3.23 -9.18 -3.65
C GLN A 105 3.78 -9.73 -2.31
N PRO A 106 4.03 -11.04 -2.18
CA PRO A 106 4.50 -11.67 -0.94
C PRO A 106 5.83 -11.13 -0.41
N LEU A 107 6.70 -10.64 -1.30
CA LEU A 107 8.07 -10.23 -0.97
C LEU A 107 8.24 -8.72 -0.77
N ARG A 108 7.15 -7.94 -0.81
CA ARG A 108 7.21 -6.46 -0.81
C ARG A 108 6.55 -5.80 0.39
N TRP A 109 6.11 -6.58 1.38
CA TRP A 109 5.58 -6.01 2.63
C TRP A 109 6.67 -5.28 3.41
N VAL A 110 6.31 -4.13 3.96
CA VAL A 110 7.16 -3.32 4.83
C VAL A 110 6.44 -3.01 6.14
N ASN A 111 7.17 -2.50 7.14
CA ASN A 111 6.55 -1.95 8.34
C ASN A 111 5.85 -0.62 8.01
N GLN A 112 4.91 -0.24 8.87
CA GLN A 112 4.23 1.06 8.80
C GLN A 112 5.17 2.24 8.52
N GLY A 113 4.79 3.08 7.57
CA GLY A 113 5.51 4.30 7.18
C GLY A 113 6.67 4.09 6.21
N VAL A 114 7.13 2.85 6.00
CA VAL A 114 8.25 2.56 5.07
C VAL A 114 7.79 2.58 3.61
N SER A 115 6.49 2.43 3.33
CA SER A 115 5.93 2.48 1.97
C SER A 115 6.15 3.83 1.28
N GLN A 116 6.39 4.90 2.06
CA GLN A 116 6.72 6.23 1.57
C GLN A 116 8.03 6.25 0.76
N ASP A 117 9.00 5.40 1.12
CA ASP A 117 10.24 5.24 0.35
C ASP A 117 9.95 4.63 -1.04
N GLU A 118 8.98 3.73 -1.12
CA GLU A 118 8.58 3.12 -2.40
C GLU A 118 7.80 4.11 -3.28
N LEU A 119 6.99 4.98 -2.67
CA LEU A 119 6.39 6.12 -3.38
C LEU A 119 7.47 7.03 -3.95
N LEU A 120 8.50 7.38 -3.17
CA LEU A 120 9.61 8.19 -3.64
C LEU A 120 10.32 7.55 -4.84
N ASP A 121 10.63 6.25 -4.77
CA ASP A 121 11.23 5.53 -5.89
C ASP A 121 10.32 5.51 -7.12
N PHE A 122 9.01 5.35 -6.94
CA PHE A 122 8.02 5.40 -8.02
C PHE A 122 7.98 6.76 -8.71
N LEU A 123 8.02 7.85 -7.93
CA LEU A 123 8.09 9.22 -8.47
C LEU A 123 9.37 9.43 -9.28
N ARG A 124 10.52 8.98 -8.75
CA ARG A 124 11.84 9.07 -9.41
C ARG A 124 11.95 8.21 -10.66
N ALA A 125 11.27 7.07 -10.69
CA ALA A 125 11.17 6.21 -11.87
C ALA A 125 10.23 6.78 -12.96
N GLY A 126 9.67 7.98 -12.75
CA GLY A 126 8.80 8.63 -13.74
C GLY A 126 7.37 8.12 -13.73
N ARG A 127 6.89 7.56 -12.60
CA ARG A 127 5.52 7.07 -12.41
C ARG A 127 5.14 5.98 -13.43
N PRO A 128 5.86 4.84 -13.45
CA PRO A 128 5.61 3.77 -14.41
C PRO A 128 4.19 3.20 -14.25
N ALA A 129 3.59 2.74 -15.35
CA ALA A 129 2.26 2.11 -15.31
C ALA A 129 2.23 0.78 -14.54
N LEU A 130 3.39 0.13 -14.40
CA LEU A 130 3.58 -1.09 -13.61
C LEU A 130 4.61 -0.83 -12.51
N TRP A 131 4.29 -1.26 -11.29
CA TRP A 131 5.15 -1.10 -10.13
C TRP A 131 5.24 -2.41 -9.31
N PRO A 132 6.44 -2.83 -8.88
CA PRO A 132 7.73 -2.27 -9.28
C PRO A 132 7.94 -2.53 -10.79
N PRO A 133 8.75 -1.72 -11.49
CA PRO A 133 9.17 -2.08 -12.84
C PRO A 133 9.79 -3.48 -12.77
N GLU A 134 9.48 -4.35 -13.74
CA GLU A 134 10.14 -5.65 -13.82
C GLU A 134 11.64 -5.43 -13.68
N ALA A 135 12.24 -6.04 -12.65
CA ALA A 135 13.68 -6.04 -12.56
C ALA A 135 14.16 -6.64 -13.86
N ALA A 136 14.87 -5.86 -14.68
CA ALA A 136 15.62 -6.41 -15.80
C ALA A 136 16.49 -7.51 -15.18
N GLN A 137 16.11 -8.78 -15.40
CA GLN A 137 16.90 -9.92 -14.99
C GLN A 137 18.21 -9.80 -15.77
N GLN A 138 19.24 -9.29 -15.11
CA GLN A 138 20.62 -9.32 -15.58
C GLN A 138 21.32 -10.49 -14.89
#